data_AF-A0A945F506-F1
#
_entry.id   AF-A0A945F506-F1
#
_cell.length_a   1.000
_cell.length_b   1.000
_cell.length_c   1.000
_cell.angle_alpha   90.00
_cell.angle_beta   90.00
_cell.angle_gamma   90.00
#
_symmetry.space_group_name_H-M   'P 1'
#
loop_
_entity.id
_entity.type
_entity.pdbx_description
1 polymer ?
#
loop_
_entity_poly.entity_id
_entity_poly.type
_entity_poly.pdbx_seq_one_letter_code
_entity_poly.pdbx_strand_id
1 'polypeptide(L)' 'ADGFIVEVHPHPEEALSDAQQQLTPAEFKVMMKNIQPIIDAVGKTM' A
#
# COMPACT_ATOMS: atom_id res chain seq x y z
N ALA A 1 -5.34 -7.80 -14.74
CA ALA A 1 -5.68 -6.94 -13.59
C ALA A 1 -4.77 -5.73 -13.65
N ASP A 2 -5.30 -4.53 -13.44
CA ASP A 2 -4.58 -3.27 -13.70
C ASP A 2 -4.13 -2.54 -12.43
N GLY A 3 -4.46 -3.07 -11.27
CA GLY A 3 -4.08 -2.54 -9.97
C GLY A 3 -4.19 -3.59 -8.86
N PHE A 4 -3.92 -3.16 -7.64
CA PHE A 4 -3.99 -3.94 -6.41
C PHE A 4 -4.70 -3.11 -5.34
N ILE A 5 -5.20 -3.78 -4.30
CA ILE A 5 -5.84 -3.14 -3.15
C ILE A 5 -4.94 -3.27 -1.93
N VAL A 6 -4.94 -2.24 -1.10
CA VAL A 6 -4.15 -2.17 0.13
C VAL A 6 -5.04 -1.62 1.23
N GLU A 7 -5.07 -2.30 2.36
CA GLU A 7 -5.75 -1.81 3.56
C GLU A 7 -4.76 -1.08 4.46
N VAL A 8 -5.17 0.08 4.98
CA VAL A 8 -4.32 0.96 5.79
C VAL A 8 -5.07 1.32 7.07
N HIS A 9 -4.43 1.12 8.21
CA HIS A 9 -4.98 1.48 9.52
C HIS A 9 -3.92 2.19 10.37
N PRO A 10 -4.24 3.29 11.08
CA PRO A 10 -3.27 3.99 11.94
C PRO A 10 -2.69 3.12 13.06
N HIS A 11 -3.50 2.18 13.56
CA HIS A 11 -3.18 1.24 14.64
C HIS A 11 -3.60 -0.18 14.23
N PRO A 12 -2.85 -0.87 13.34
CA PRO A 12 -3.27 -2.17 12.82
C PRO A 12 -3.63 -3.18 13.92
N GLU A 13 -2.96 -3.12 15.07
CA GLU A 13 -3.22 -3.95 16.24
C GLU A 13 -4.64 -3.80 16.85
N GLU A 14 -5.30 -2.67 16.61
CA GLU A 14 -6.67 -2.40 17.06
C GLU A 14 -7.72 -2.71 15.97
N ALA A 15 -7.28 -3.17 14.80
CA ALA A 15 -8.17 -3.41 13.68
C ALA A 15 -9.14 -4.55 13.99
N LEU A 16 -10.42 -4.31 13.75
CA LEU A 16 -11.50 -5.29 13.96
C LEU A 16 -11.44 -6.45 12.94
N SER A 17 -10.66 -6.29 11.86
CA SER A 17 -10.40 -7.30 10.83
C SER A 17 -9.00 -7.13 10.27
N ASP A 18 -8.34 -8.25 9.97
CA ASP A 18 -7.13 -8.35 9.14
C ASP A 18 -5.93 -7.45 9.53
N ALA A 19 -5.78 -7.20 10.83
CA ALA A 19 -4.69 -6.44 11.44
C ALA A 19 -3.28 -6.75 10.89
N GLN A 20 -2.99 -8.03 10.63
CA GLN A 20 -1.66 -8.47 10.18
C GLN A 20 -1.33 -8.11 8.73
N GLN A 21 -2.34 -7.82 7.89
CA GLN A 21 -2.14 -7.49 6.48
C GLN A 21 -2.23 -5.98 6.21
N GLN A 22 -2.66 -5.20 7.21
CA GLN A 22 -2.81 -3.76 7.10
C GLN A 22 -1.46 -3.06 7.25
N LEU A 23 -1.23 -2.06 6.40
CA LEU A 23 -0.10 -1.16 6.56
C LEU A 23 -0.47 -0.01 7.49
N THR A 24 0.51 0.53 8.19
CA THR A 24 0.38 1.87 8.77
C THR A 24 0.40 2.94 7.66
N PRO A 25 -0.12 4.16 7.92
CA PRO A 25 -0.04 5.25 6.95
C PRO A 25 1.40 5.60 6.52
N ALA A 26 2.37 5.42 7.43
CA ALA A 26 3.78 5.65 7.15
C ALA A 26 4.35 4.60 6.19
N GLU A 27 4.05 3.32 6.41
CA GLU A 27 4.46 2.22 5.52
C GLU A 27 3.80 2.33 4.15
N PHE A 28 2.52 2.71 4.10
CA PHE A 28 1.84 2.97 2.83
C PHE A 28 2.54 4.07 2.02
N LYS A 29 2.93 5.18 2.66
CA LYS A 29 3.70 6.26 2.00
C LYS A 29 5.04 5.75 1.45
N VAL A 30 5.74 4.90 2.19
CA VAL A 30 6.99 4.28 1.73
C VAL A 30 6.71 3.34 0.55
N MET A 31 5.67 2.52 0.61
CA MET A 31 5.30 1.63 -0.49
C MET A 31 4.96 2.41 -1.77
N MET A 32 4.18 3.49 -1.68
CA MET A 32 3.86 4.33 -2.83
C MET A 32 5.10 5.00 -3.44
N LYS A 33 6.09 5.37 -2.62
CA LYS A 33 7.38 5.85 -3.14
C LYS A 33 8.13 4.73 -3.88
N ASN A 34 8.10 3.52 -3.35
CA ASN A 34 8.84 2.38 -3.89
C ASN A 34 8.20 1.78 -5.14
N ILE A 35 6.90 1.98 -5.36
CA ILE A 35 6.21 1.46 -6.55
C ILE A 35 6.36 2.36 -7.78
N GLN A 36 6.65 3.66 -7.60
CA GLN A 36 6.80 4.60 -8.72
C GLN A 36 7.78 4.10 -9.81
N PRO A 37 8.99 3.60 -9.47
CA PRO A 37 9.90 3.08 -10.50
C PRO A 37 9.33 1.88 -11.27
N ILE A 38 8.48 1.07 -10.63
CA ILE A 38 7.81 -0.07 -11.28
C ILE A 38 6.76 0.45 -12.25
N ILE A 39 5.94 1.42 -11.84
CA ILE A 39 4.92 2.07 -12.68
C ILE A 39 5.55 2.67 -13.94
N ASP A 40 6.67 3.38 -13.77
CA ASP A 40 7.43 3.96 -14.88
C ASP A 40 7.96 2.86 -15.83
N ALA A 41 8.53 1.78 -15.26
CA ALA A 41 9.09 0.68 -16.04
C ALA A 41 8.04 -0.09 -16.85
N VAL A 42 6.81 -0.18 -16.35
CA VAL A 42 5.70 -0.81 -17.09
C VAL A 42 4.95 0.15 -18.00
N GLY A 43 5.39 1.42 -18.10
CA GLY A 43 4.78 2.44 -18.94
C GLY A 43 3.37 2.85 -18.50
N LYS A 44 3.07 2.74 -17.20
CA LYS A 44 1.78 3.16 -16.60
C LYS A 44 1.93 4.51 -15.89
N THR A 45 0.82 5.06 -15.42
CA THR A 45 0.76 6.30 -14.64
C THR A 45 0.12 6.05 -13.29
N MET A 46 0.53 6.81 -12.26
CA MET A 46 -0.08 6.80 -10.93
C MET A 46 -1.43 7.52 -10.93
#